data_AF-A0A3M0XHZ1-F1
#
_entry.id   AF-A0A3M0XHZ1-F1
#
_cell.length_a   1.000
_cell.length_b   1.000
_cell.length_c   1.000
_cell.angle_alpha   90.00
_cell.angle_beta   90.00
_cell.angle_gamma   90.00
#
_symmetry.space_group_name_H-M   'P 1'
#
loop_
_entity.id
_entity.type
_entity.pdbx_description
1 polymer ?
#
loop_
_entity_poly.entity_id
_entity_poly.type
_entity_poly.pdbx_seq_one_letter_code
_entity_poly.pdbx_strand_id
1 'polypeptide(L)'
;MYIWERSDWPRFDVDLQALLPALAQVHRVRGELLGRMRGMGFEAHRRAHLSSLTDEIVRSHAIEGETLPLEQVRSSLARRMGLG
;
A
#
# COMPACT_ATOMS: atom_id res chain seq x y z
N MET A 1 -2.24 29.67 -1.77
CA MET A 1 -1.70 29.25 -3.07
C MET A 1 -1.59 27.74 -3.06
N TYR A 2 -2.34 27.07 -3.93
CA TYR A 2 -2.37 25.62 -4.06
C TYR A 2 -1.30 25.17 -5.07
N ILE A 3 -0.84 23.92 -4.95
CA ILE A 3 0.26 23.38 -5.78
C ILE A 3 -0.09 23.40 -7.29
N TRP A 4 -1.37 23.21 -7.62
CA TRP A 4 -1.89 23.24 -9.00
C TRP A 4 -1.87 24.63 -9.65
N GLU A 5 -1.66 25.70 -8.88
CA GLU A 5 -1.59 27.07 -9.39
C GLU A 5 -0.20 27.43 -9.93
N ARG A 6 0.81 26.56 -9.74
CA ARG A 6 2.16 26.81 -10.22
C ARG A 6 2.26 26.57 -11.73
N SER A 7 2.97 27.45 -12.43
CA SER A 7 3.16 27.37 -13.90
C SER A 7 3.95 26.16 -14.36
N ASP A 8 4.72 25.55 -13.48
CA ASP A 8 5.49 24.34 -13.73
C ASP A 8 4.69 23.06 -13.46
N TRP A 9 3.50 23.14 -12.86
CA TRP A 9 2.63 21.98 -12.67
C TRP A 9 2.23 21.34 -14.01
N PRO A 10 2.22 19.99 -14.16
CA PRO A 10 2.59 18.96 -13.19
C PRO A 10 4.05 18.48 -13.37
N ARG A 11 4.94 19.27 -13.95
CA ARG A 11 6.36 18.88 -14.11
C ARG A 11 7.03 18.91 -12.75
N PHE A 12 7.37 17.71 -12.27
CA PHE A 12 8.12 17.53 -11.04
C PHE A 12 9.60 17.41 -11.36
N ASP A 13 10.41 18.27 -10.77
CA ASP A 13 11.86 18.09 -10.71
C ASP A 13 12.18 17.28 -9.44
N VAL A 14 12.66 16.05 -9.64
CA VAL A 14 12.97 15.12 -8.57
C VAL A 14 14.48 14.99 -8.41
N ASP A 15 15.00 15.33 -7.23
CA ASP A 15 16.38 15.05 -6.87
C ASP A 15 16.52 13.56 -6.50
N LEU A 16 16.99 12.77 -7.46
CA LEU A 16 17.23 11.35 -7.24
C LEU A 16 18.33 11.11 -6.21
N GLN A 17 19.37 11.95 -6.13
CA GLN A 17 20.46 11.77 -5.18
C GLN A 17 19.98 11.91 -3.74
N ALA A 18 19.07 12.88 -3.50
CA ALA A 18 18.41 13.03 -2.21
C ALA A 18 17.50 11.83 -1.85
N LEU A 19 16.90 11.16 -2.84
CA LEU A 19 15.98 10.04 -2.61
C LEU A 19 16.67 8.68 -2.46
N LEU A 20 17.84 8.49 -3.06
CA LEU A 20 18.55 7.20 -3.09
C LEU A 20 18.71 6.53 -1.70
N PRO A 21 19.08 7.23 -0.61
CA PRO A 21 19.22 6.61 0.70
C PRO A 21 17.91 6.04 1.24
N ALA A 22 16.82 6.79 1.12
CA ALA A 22 15.49 6.37 1.55
C ALA A 22 14.99 5.18 0.72
N LEU A 23 15.18 5.24 -0.60
CA LEU A 23 14.82 4.14 -1.50
C LEU A 23 15.59 2.87 -1.16
N ALA A 24 16.90 2.95 -0.91
CA ALA A 24 17.71 1.81 -0.51
C ALA A 24 17.20 1.16 0.78
N GLN A 25 16.83 1.98 1.77
CA GLN A 25 16.25 1.49 3.03
C GLN A 25 14.90 0.76 2.79
N VAL A 26 14.02 1.36 1.99
CA VAL A 26 12.72 0.75 1.65
C VAL A 26 12.93 -0.58 0.92
N HIS A 27 13.84 -0.64 -0.05
CA HIS A 27 14.15 -1.87 -0.78
C HIS A 27 14.68 -2.96 0.14
N ARG A 28 15.54 -2.62 1.10
CA ARG A 28 16.05 -3.58 2.09
C ARG A 28 14.93 -4.16 2.94
N VAL A 29 14.10 -3.31 3.54
CA VAL A 29 12.98 -3.75 4.40
C VAL A 29 11.97 -4.58 3.62
N ARG A 30 11.65 -4.18 2.38
CA ARG A 30 10.76 -4.93 1.49
C ARG A 30 11.34 -6.30 1.13
N GLY A 31 12.64 -6.36 0.84
CA GLY A 31 13.34 -7.62 0.54
C GLY A 31 13.31 -8.60 1.73
N GLU A 32 13.56 -8.10 2.94
CA GLU A 32 13.51 -8.88 4.18
C GLU A 32 12.10 -9.44 4.44
N LEU A 33 11.07 -8.60 4.28
CA LEU A 33 9.67 -9.02 4.40
C LEU A 33 9.32 -10.12 3.38
N LEU A 34 9.66 -9.93 2.10
CA LEU A 34 9.42 -10.92 1.06
C LEU A 34 10.17 -12.23 1.33
N GLY A 35 11.40 -12.16 1.84
CA GLY A 35 12.17 -13.33 2.26
C GLY A 35 11.47 -14.12 3.35
N ARG A 36 11.02 -13.45 4.42
CA ARG A 36 10.24 -14.08 5.50
C ARG A 36 8.92 -14.67 5.00
N MET A 37 8.22 -13.94 4.13
CA MET A 37 6.96 -14.39 3.54
C MET A 37 7.11 -15.66 2.70
N ARG A 38 8.19 -15.78 1.91
CA ARG A 38 8.48 -17.01 1.16
C ARG A 38 8.66 -18.23 2.07
N GLY A 39 9.18 -18.03 3.28
CA GLY A 39 9.33 -19.10 4.29
C GLY A 39 8.03 -19.50 4.99
N MET A 40 6.97 -18.70 4.94
CA MET A 40 5.73 -18.91 5.72
C MET A 40 4.61 -19.68 4.97
N GLY A 41 4.85 -20.19 3.77
CA GLY A 41 3.82 -20.86 2.97
C GLY A 41 2.78 -19.89 2.39
N PHE A 42 2.35 -20.15 1.16
CA PHE A 42 1.57 -19.22 0.33
C PHE A 42 0.24 -18.75 0.96
N GLU A 43 -0.42 -19.58 1.76
CA GLU A 43 -1.71 -19.23 2.38
C GLU A 43 -1.60 -18.25 3.57
N ALA A 44 -0.52 -18.30 4.35
CA ALA A 44 -0.30 -17.30 5.40
C ALA A 44 0.00 -15.93 4.78
N HIS A 45 0.76 -15.91 3.69
CA HIS A 45 1.06 -14.72 2.89
C HIS A 45 -0.21 -14.07 2.33
N ARG A 46 -1.10 -14.88 1.75
CA ARG A 46 -2.34 -14.42 1.13
C ARG A 46 -3.31 -13.81 2.15
N ARG A 47 -3.41 -14.39 3.35
CA ARG A 47 -4.19 -13.84 4.46
C ARG A 47 -3.61 -12.54 5.02
N ALA A 48 -2.28 -12.45 5.19
CA ALA A 48 -1.63 -11.23 5.63
C ALA A 48 -1.82 -10.08 4.62
N HIS A 49 -1.70 -10.39 3.32
CA HIS A 49 -1.94 -9.43 2.24
C HIS A 49 -3.38 -8.93 2.21
N LEU A 50 -4.36 -9.85 2.35
CA LEU A 50 -5.77 -9.50 2.46
C LEU A 50 -6.02 -8.54 3.64
N SER A 51 -5.41 -8.82 4.80
CA SER A 51 -5.55 -7.96 5.98
C SER A 51 -5.01 -6.55 5.73
N SER A 52 -3.78 -6.43 5.21
CA SER A 52 -3.17 -5.12 4.94
C SER A 52 -3.96 -4.30 3.92
N LEU A 53 -4.44 -4.91 2.83
CA LEU A 53 -5.26 -4.20 1.85
C LEU A 53 -6.61 -3.75 2.43
N THR A 54 -7.22 -4.57 3.28
CA THR A 54 -8.48 -4.20 3.93
C THR A 54 -8.28 -2.97 4.82
N ASP A 55 -7.21 -2.95 5.62
CA ASP A 55 -6.89 -1.83 6.51
C ASP A 55 -6.54 -0.55 5.73
N GLU A 56 -5.82 -0.68 4.63
CA GLU A 56 -5.46 0.44 3.76
C GLU A 56 -6.71 1.08 3.13
N ILE A 57 -7.63 0.27 2.58
CA ILE A 57 -8.87 0.76 1.97
C ILE A 57 -9.75 1.45 3.01
N VAL A 58 -9.99 0.82 4.16
CA VAL A 58 -10.81 1.44 5.22
C VAL A 58 -10.20 2.76 5.69
N ARG A 59 -8.87 2.82 5.86
CA ARG A 59 -8.19 4.04 6.27
C ARG A 59 -8.23 5.14 5.20
N SER A 60 -8.03 4.78 3.92
CA SER A 60 -8.09 5.73 2.81
C SER A 60 -9.49 6.33 2.67
N HIS A 61 -10.54 5.52 2.79
CA HIS A 61 -11.93 6.02 2.75
C HIS A 61 -12.26 6.89 3.97
N ALA A 62 -11.75 6.56 5.16
CA ALA A 62 -11.97 7.37 6.35
C ALA A 62 -11.37 8.78 6.23
N ILE A 63 -10.27 8.95 5.48
CA ILE A 63 -9.69 10.26 5.16
C ILE A 63 -10.65 11.09 4.28
N GLU A 64 -11.39 10.45 3.38
CA GLU A 64 -12.40 11.06 2.51
C GLU A 64 -13.77 11.25 3.21
N GLY A 65 -13.87 10.91 4.52
CA GLY A 65 -15.09 11.02 5.31
C GLY A 65 -16.05 9.83 5.15
N GLU A 66 -15.65 8.78 4.44
CA GLU A 66 -16.46 7.58 4.21
C GLU A 66 -16.09 6.46 5.20
N THR A 67 -17.09 5.88 5.87
CA THR A 67 -16.87 4.74 6.77
C THR A 67 -17.35 3.45 6.09
N LEU A 68 -16.42 2.58 5.71
CA LEU A 68 -16.75 1.28 5.13
C LEU A 68 -16.77 0.18 6.20
N PRO A 69 -17.75 -0.74 6.18
CA PRO A 69 -17.75 -1.89 7.09
C PRO A 69 -16.59 -2.84 6.78
N LEU A 70 -15.66 -2.99 7.74
CA LEU A 70 -14.42 -3.76 7.60
C LEU A 70 -14.66 -5.18 7.04
N GLU A 71 -15.67 -5.89 7.57
CA GLU A 71 -15.99 -7.25 7.13
C GLU A 71 -16.49 -7.33 5.68
N GLN A 72 -17.20 -6.31 5.19
CA GLN A 72 -17.66 -6.26 3.80
C GLN A 72 -16.50 -6.00 2.83
N VAL A 73 -15.60 -5.07 3.20
CA VAL A 73 -14.39 -4.78 2.42
C VAL A 73 -13.51 -6.03 2.35
N ARG A 74 -13.31 -6.70 3.49
CA ARG A 74 -12.52 -7.93 3.61
C ARG A 74 -13.10 -9.06 2.77
N SER A 75 -14.41 -9.31 2.83
CA SER A 75 -15.09 -10.35 2.05
C SER A 75 -15.04 -10.07 0.53
N SER A 76 -15.17 -8.81 0.14
CA SER A 76 -15.03 -8.39 -1.27
C SER A 76 -13.62 -8.63 -1.81
N LEU A 77 -12.60 -8.23 -1.05
CA LEU A 77 -11.21 -8.46 -1.40
C LEU A 77 -10.84 -9.95 -1.40
N ALA A 78 -11.33 -10.73 -0.43
CA ALA A 78 -11.11 -12.17 -0.37
C ALA A 78 -11.61 -12.86 -1.65
N ARG A 79 -12.85 -12.56 -2.07
CA ARG A 79 -13.41 -13.10 -3.33
C ARG A 79 -12.58 -12.70 -4.55
N ARG A 80 -12.13 -11.44 -4.63
CA ARG A 80 -11.29 -10.95 -5.74
C ARG A 80 -9.90 -11.58 -5.78
N MET A 81 -9.41 -12.07 -4.64
CA MET A 81 -8.13 -12.77 -4.50
C MET A 81 -8.25 -14.31 -4.55
N GLY A 82 -9.44 -14.85 -4.84
CA GLY A 82 -9.72 -16.29 -4.83
C GLY A 82 -9.60 -16.94 -3.44
N LEU A 83 -9.75 -16.17 -2.36
CA LEU A 83 -9.64 -16.56 -0.95
C LEU A 83 -10.97 -17.07 -0.34
N GLY A 84 -12.01 -17.23 -1.17
CA GLY A 84 -13.37 -17.62 -0.77
C GLY A 84 -13.67 -19.10 -0.91
#